data_AF-R9HU25-F1
#
_entry.id   AF-R9HU25-F1
#
_cell.length_a   1.000
_cell.length_b   1.000
_cell.length_c   1.000
_cell.angle_alpha   90.00
_cell.angle_beta   90.00
_cell.angle_gamma   90.00
#
_symmetry.space_group_name_H-M   'P 1'
#
loop_
_entity.id
_entity.type
_entity.pdbx_description
1 polymer ?
#
loop_
_entity_poly.entity_id
_entity_poly.type
_entity_poly.pdbx_seq_one_letter_code
_entity_poly.pdbx_strand_id
1 'polypeptide(L)'
;MSKASNRKLIRWIGITLAVMFILPLVAAKCVPPDFGMAVCILLFYIVNPFYCLVIGILAGNNMRGRWELPIISAVIIQLGTWLFFDMYDPVFLRYTAAYLCIGVLAMLITNYIKRK
;
A
#
# COMPACT_ATOMS: atom_id res chain seq x y z
N MET A 1 17.15 -13.51 -13.45
CA MET A 1 16.27 -12.32 -13.32
C MET A 1 17.10 -11.06 -13.53
N SER A 2 16.77 -10.24 -14.54
CA SER A 2 17.61 -9.11 -14.98
C SER A 2 17.67 -7.97 -13.95
N LYS A 3 18.90 -7.48 -13.68
CA LYS A 3 19.23 -6.34 -12.78
C LYS A 3 18.39 -5.08 -13.04
N ALA A 4 17.84 -4.92 -14.24
CA ALA A 4 16.99 -3.78 -14.61
C ALA A 4 15.61 -3.77 -13.91
N SER A 5 15.05 -4.94 -13.59
CA SER A 5 13.74 -5.03 -12.90
C SER A 5 13.82 -4.57 -11.44
N ASN A 6 14.94 -4.81 -10.77
CA ASN A 6 15.12 -4.44 -9.35
C ASN A 6 15.23 -2.93 -9.15
N ARG A 7 15.89 -2.20 -10.06
CA ARG A 7 15.95 -0.72 -9.96
C ARG A 7 14.59 -0.07 -10.12
N LYS A 8 13.73 -0.58 -11.02
CA LYS A 8 12.35 -0.10 -11.14
C LYS A 8 11.54 -0.43 -9.87
N LEU A 9 11.65 -1.65 -9.35
CA LEU A 9 10.94 -2.06 -8.14
C LEU A 9 11.38 -1.25 -6.91
N ILE A 10 12.69 -1.04 -6.72
CA ILE A 10 13.25 -0.19 -5.66
C ILE A 10 12.79 1.26 -5.81
N ARG A 11 12.72 1.78 -7.04
CA ARG A 11 12.21 3.13 -7.29
C ARG A 11 10.72 3.23 -6.94
N TRP A 12 9.93 2.21 -7.27
CA TRP A 12 8.52 2.16 -6.89
C TRP A 12 8.34 2.05 -5.38
N ILE A 13 9.09 1.18 -4.70
CA ILE A 13 9.08 1.05 -3.23
C ILE A 13 9.51 2.36 -2.57
N GLY A 14 10.54 3.03 -3.11
CA GLY A 14 10.99 4.34 -2.62
C GLY A 14 9.95 5.43 -2.80
N ILE A 15 9.21 5.43 -3.92
CA ILE A 15 8.07 6.33 -4.13
C ILE A 15 6.95 6.01 -3.16
N THR A 16 6.63 4.73 -2.94
CA THR A 16 5.64 4.32 -1.93
C THR A 16 6.03 4.81 -0.55
N LEU A 17 7.28 4.56 -0.15
CA LEU A 17 7.79 4.93 1.15
C LEU A 17 7.76 6.44 1.31
N ALA A 18 8.17 7.18 0.27
CA ALA A 18 8.09 8.64 0.26
C ALA A 18 6.65 9.14 0.37
N VAL A 19 5.69 8.59 -0.39
CA VAL A 19 4.28 8.99 -0.31
C VAL A 19 3.68 8.62 1.05
N MET A 20 3.99 7.44 1.59
CA MET A 20 3.46 6.98 2.87
C MET A 20 4.12 7.61 4.10
N PHE A 21 5.33 8.17 3.99
CA PHE A 21 5.98 8.88 5.11
C PHE A 21 5.90 10.39 4.98
N ILE A 22 6.21 10.95 3.81
CA ILE A 22 6.28 12.41 3.61
C ILE A 22 4.87 13.01 3.67
N LEU A 23 3.86 12.34 3.13
CA LEU A 23 2.50 12.87 3.13
C LEU A 23 1.91 12.99 4.55
N PRO A 24 1.97 11.96 5.43
CA PRO A 24 1.56 12.12 6.82
C PRO A 24 2.49 13.00 7.66
N LEU A 25 3.80 13.07 7.37
CA LEU A 25 4.72 14.00 8.07
C LEU A 25 4.47 15.47 7.72
N VAL A 26 4.18 15.76 6.45
CA VAL A 26 3.80 17.11 6.00
C VAL A 26 2.42 17.45 6.53
N ALA A 27 1.47 16.50 6.54
CA ALA A 27 0.19 16.71 7.17
C ALA A 27 0.33 17.02 8.67
N ALA A 28 1.08 16.21 9.42
CA ALA A 28 1.30 16.42 10.85
C ALA A 28 1.95 17.76 11.20
N LYS A 29 2.70 18.38 10.28
CA LYS A 29 3.39 19.66 10.51
C LYS A 29 2.70 20.89 9.90
N CYS A 30 1.95 20.74 8.81
CA CYS A 30 1.43 21.86 8.03
C CYS A 30 -0.10 21.97 8.07
N VAL A 31 -0.80 20.95 8.57
CA VAL A 31 -2.25 20.92 8.57
C VAL A 31 -2.76 21.35 9.95
N PRO A 32 -3.69 22.33 10.03
CA PRO A 32 -4.29 22.72 11.30
C PRO A 32 -4.88 21.49 12.00
N PRO A 33 -4.84 21.43 13.35
CA PRO A 33 -5.27 20.24 14.11
C PRO A 33 -6.68 19.76 13.75
N ASP A 34 -7.54 20.66 13.26
CA ASP A 34 -8.92 20.38 12.83
C ASP A 34 -9.03 19.46 11.60
N PHE A 35 -7.98 19.38 10.78
CA PHE A 35 -7.96 18.63 9.53
C PHE A 35 -7.31 17.25 9.65
N GLY A 36 -6.81 16.87 10.85
CA GLY A 36 -6.19 15.56 11.09
C GLY A 36 -7.10 14.41 10.68
N MET A 37 -8.41 14.51 10.97
CA MET A 37 -9.41 13.51 10.57
C MET A 37 -9.57 13.43 9.05
N ALA A 38 -9.59 14.57 8.34
CA ALA A 38 -9.73 14.60 6.88
C ALA A 38 -8.53 13.92 6.18
N VAL A 39 -7.32 14.17 6.69
CA VAL A 39 -6.10 13.51 6.19
C VAL A 39 -6.17 12.00 6.44
N CYS A 40 -6.62 11.56 7.61
CA CYS A 40 -6.78 10.14 7.91
C CYS A 40 -7.77 9.48 6.95
N ILE A 41 -8.92 10.11 6.70
CA ILE A 41 -9.93 9.60 5.76
C ILE A 41 -9.32 9.45 4.36
N LEU A 42 -8.62 10.48 3.86
CA LEU A 42 -7.95 10.41 2.55
C LEU A 42 -6.93 9.26 2.49
N LEU A 43 -6.15 9.09 3.55
CA LEU A 43 -5.06 8.10 3.59
C LEU A 43 -5.61 6.67 3.67
N PHE A 44 -6.57 6.40 4.56
CA PHE A 44 -7.14 5.05 4.74
C PHE A 44 -8.16 4.66 3.66
N TYR A 45 -8.91 5.59 3.07
CA TYR A 45 -9.95 5.25 2.09
C TYR A 45 -9.55 5.42 0.63
N ILE A 46 -8.56 6.26 0.32
CA ILE A 46 -8.17 6.54 -1.07
C ILE A 46 -6.74 6.07 -1.31
N VAL A 47 -5.77 6.57 -0.54
CA VAL A 47 -4.34 6.33 -0.83
C VAL A 47 -3.96 4.86 -0.64
N ASN A 48 -4.28 4.28 0.52
CA ASN A 48 -3.92 2.89 0.83
C ASN A 48 -4.61 1.87 -0.09
N PRO A 49 -5.94 1.93 -0.32
CA PRO A 49 -6.62 1.02 -1.24
C PRO A 49 -6.10 1.12 -2.68
N PHE A 50 -5.90 2.34 -3.17
CA PHE A 50 -5.40 2.57 -4.52
C PHE A 50 -3.98 2.02 -4.70
N TYR A 51 -3.12 2.22 -3.70
CA TYR A 51 -1.78 1.67 -3.72
C TYR A 51 -1.78 0.13 -3.79
N CYS A 52 -2.58 -0.53 -2.93
CA CYS A 52 -2.69 -1.99 -2.95
C CYS A 52 -3.25 -2.52 -4.26
N LEU A 53 -4.19 -1.81 -4.89
CA LEU A 53 -4.71 -2.15 -6.21
C LEU A 53 -3.61 -2.12 -7.29
N VAL A 54 -2.81 -1.06 -7.34
CA VAL A 54 -1.71 -0.92 -8.32
C VAL A 54 -0.64 -2.00 -8.11
N ILE A 55 -0.26 -2.26 -6.86
CA ILE A 55 0.69 -3.33 -6.53
C ILE A 55 0.14 -4.71 -6.90
N GLY A 56 -1.15 -4.95 -6.65
CA GLY A 56 -1.84 -6.16 -7.06
C GLY A 56 -1.76 -6.38 -8.57
N ILE A 57 -2.08 -5.37 -9.37
CA ILE A 57 -1.97 -5.43 -10.84
C ILE A 57 -0.52 -5.76 -11.28
N LEU A 58 0.46 -5.08 -10.67
CA LEU A 58 1.87 -5.30 -11.00
C LEU A 58 2.36 -6.71 -10.63
N ALA A 59 1.86 -7.26 -9.52
CA ALA A 59 2.11 -8.62 -9.08
C ALA A 59 1.47 -9.64 -10.02
N GLY A 60 0.24 -9.38 -10.48
CA GLY A 60 -0.52 -10.27 -11.35
C GLY A 60 0.12 -10.42 -12.73
N ASN A 61 0.76 -9.37 -13.23
CA ASN A 61 1.51 -9.41 -14.49
C ASN A 61 2.67 -10.44 -14.46
N ASN A 62 3.22 -10.76 -13.29
CA ASN A 62 4.26 -11.79 -13.15
C ASN A 62 4.12 -12.60 -11.85
N MET A 63 3.01 -13.34 -11.73
CA MET A 63 2.58 -14.03 -10.50
C MET A 63 3.65 -14.92 -9.87
N ARG A 64 4.40 -15.69 -10.66
CA ARG A 64 5.43 -16.63 -10.14
C ARG A 64 6.56 -15.96 -9.35
N GLY A 65 6.85 -14.68 -9.61
CA GLY A 65 7.98 -13.99 -8.98
C GLY A 65 7.61 -12.78 -8.13
N ARG A 66 6.32 -12.47 -7.99
CA ARG A 66 5.85 -11.21 -7.36
C ARG A 66 4.63 -11.38 -6.46
N TRP A 67 4.24 -12.62 -6.14
CA TRP A 67 3.10 -12.92 -5.28
C TRP A 67 3.25 -12.40 -3.85
N GLU A 68 4.48 -12.15 -3.40
CA GLU A 68 4.76 -11.59 -2.08
C GLU A 68 4.46 -10.08 -1.99
N LEU A 69 4.36 -9.37 -3.12
CA LEU A 69 4.20 -7.91 -3.14
C LEU A 69 2.92 -7.43 -2.41
N PRO A 70 1.72 -8.02 -2.63
CA PRO A 70 0.51 -7.62 -1.90
C PRO A 70 0.62 -7.84 -0.39
N ILE A 71 1.31 -8.91 0.03
CA ILE A 71 1.53 -9.23 1.46
C ILE A 71 2.50 -8.21 2.07
N ILE A 72 3.64 -7.97 1.42
CA ILE A 72 4.64 -7.01 1.88
C ILE A 72 4.03 -5.61 1.96
N SER A 73 3.23 -5.19 0.97
CA SER A 73 2.56 -3.89 1.02
C SER A 73 1.59 -3.75 2.19
N ALA A 74 0.80 -4.80 2.48
CA ALA A 74 -0.13 -4.78 3.60
C ALA A 74 0.61 -4.68 4.95
N VAL A 75 1.72 -5.41 5.11
CA VAL A 75 2.56 -5.33 6.32
C VAL A 75 3.18 -3.95 6.49
N ILE A 76 3.70 -3.33 5.42
CA ILE A 76 4.27 -1.97 5.48
C ILE A 76 3.20 -0.94 5.88
N ILE A 77 1.99 -1.03 5.32
CA ILE A 77 0.87 -0.14 5.68
C ILE A 77 0.50 -0.32 7.16
N GLN A 78 0.44 -1.55 7.66
CA GLN A 78 0.18 -1.83 9.07
C GLN A 78 1.26 -1.24 9.98
N LEU A 79 2.54 -1.44 9.66
CA LEU A 79 3.66 -0.88 10.43
C LEU A 79 3.68 0.65 10.40
N GLY A 80 3.36 1.27 9.26
CA GLY A 80 3.20 2.71 9.15
C GLY A 80 2.06 3.22 10.03
N THR A 81 0.95 2.50 10.06
CA THR A 81 -0.20 2.85 10.90
C THR A 81 0.16 2.79 12.39
N TRP A 82 0.86 1.74 12.83
CA TRP A 82 1.35 1.63 14.21
C TRP A 82 2.37 2.70 14.61
N LEU A 83 3.07 3.31 13.65
CA LEU A 83 4.03 4.38 13.94
C LEU A 83 3.36 5.73 14.21
N PHE A 84 2.21 5.99 13.57
CA PHE A 84 1.50 7.27 13.65
C PHE A 84 0.21 7.22 14.49
N PHE A 85 -0.33 6.03 14.75
CA PHE A 85 -1.59 5.80 15.47
C PHE A 85 -1.43 4.73 16.54
N ASP A 86 -2.42 4.64 17.45
CA ASP A 86 -2.40 3.67 18.54
C ASP A 86 -2.31 2.22 18.05
N MET A 87 -1.25 1.54 18.50
CA MET A 87 -0.83 0.22 18.04
C MET A 87 -1.87 -0.89 18.24
N TYR A 88 -2.78 -0.73 19.21
CA TYR A 88 -3.68 -1.80 19.67
C TYR A 88 -5.12 -1.66 19.22
N ASP A 89 -5.46 -0.67 18.39
CA ASP A 89 -6.83 -0.55 17.90
C ASP A 89 -7.13 -1.63 16.81
N PRO A 90 -8.09 -2.55 17.05
CA PRO A 90 -8.45 -3.61 16.10
C PRO A 90 -9.03 -3.07 14.78
N VAL A 91 -9.44 -1.80 14.71
CA VAL A 91 -9.87 -1.14 13.48
C VAL A 91 -8.78 -1.18 12.40
N PHE A 92 -7.51 -0.96 12.75
CA PHE A 92 -6.42 -0.92 11.78
C PHE A 92 -6.12 -2.29 11.17
N LEU A 93 -6.29 -3.36 11.94
CA LEU A 93 -6.15 -4.72 11.43
C LEU A 93 -7.21 -5.05 10.36
N ARG A 94 -8.44 -4.54 10.53
CA ARG A 94 -9.53 -4.69 9.54
C ARG A 94 -9.22 -3.94 8.25
N TYR A 95 -8.66 -2.74 8.33
CA TYR A 95 -8.21 -2.00 7.15
C TYR A 95 -7.12 -2.76 6.39
N THR A 96 -6.11 -3.26 7.09
CA THR A 96 -5.03 -4.05 6.48
C THR A 96 -5.53 -5.33 5.82
N ALA A 97 -6.48 -6.04 6.45
CA ALA A 97 -7.13 -7.20 5.84
C ALA A 97 -7.88 -6.81 4.55
N ALA A 98 -8.63 -5.69 4.56
CA ALA A 98 -9.32 -5.19 3.37
C ALA A 98 -8.34 -4.82 2.25
N TYR A 99 -7.24 -4.15 2.58
CA TYR A 99 -6.21 -3.76 1.61
C TYR A 99 -5.51 -4.97 1.00
N LEU A 100 -5.24 -5.99 1.82
CA LEU A 100 -4.69 -7.26 1.34
C LEU A 100 -5.64 -7.94 0.37
N CYS A 101 -6.93 -8.00 0.69
CA CYS A 101 -7.96 -8.54 -0.21
C CYS A 101 -7.98 -7.80 -1.54
N ILE A 102 -7.95 -6.46 -1.53
CA ILE A 102 -7.90 -5.65 -2.76
C ILE A 102 -6.66 -6.00 -3.60
N GLY A 103 -5.48 -6.04 -2.97
CA GLY A 103 -4.23 -6.35 -3.68
C GLY A 103 -4.20 -7.77 -4.25
N VAL A 104 -4.67 -8.77 -3.50
CA VAL A 104 -4.74 -10.16 -3.96
C VAL A 104 -5.77 -10.32 -5.07
N LEU A 105 -6.96 -9.74 -4.95
CA LEU A 105 -7.98 -9.80 -6.00
C LEU A 105 -7.48 -9.15 -7.30
N ALA A 106 -6.89 -7.95 -7.21
CA ALA A 106 -6.32 -7.27 -8.37
C ALA A 106 -5.21 -8.10 -9.04
N MET A 107 -4.39 -8.77 -8.23
CA MET A 107 -3.36 -9.70 -8.70
C MET A 107 -3.95 -10.90 -9.44
N LEU A 108 -4.95 -11.56 -8.85
CA LEU A 108 -5.60 -12.73 -9.44
C LEU A 108 -6.30 -12.39 -10.76
N ILE A 109 -7.05 -11.29 -10.79
CA ILE A 109 -7.73 -10.80 -11.99
C ILE A 109 -6.72 -10.51 -13.10
N THR A 110 -5.64 -9.79 -12.78
CA THR A 110 -4.63 -9.43 -13.78
C THR A 110 -3.91 -10.66 -14.33
N ASN A 111 -3.58 -11.63 -13.48
CA ASN A 111 -2.98 -12.89 -13.94
C ASN A 111 -3.96 -13.70 -14.80
N TYR A 112 -5.26 -13.73 -14.45
CA TYR A 112 -6.28 -14.40 -15.25
C TYR A 112 -6.42 -13.79 -16.65
N ILE A 113 -6.50 -12.45 -16.74
CA ILE A 113 -6.58 -11.73 -18.03
C ILE A 113 -5.34 -12.01 -18.88
N LYS A 114 -4.15 -12.06 -18.28
CA LYS A 114 -2.89 -12.28 -19.01
C LYS A 114 -2.69 -13.73 -19.48
N ARG A 115 -3.29 -14.69 -18.78
CA ARG A 115 -3.20 -16.12 -19.13
C ARG A 115 -4.26 -16.57 -20.14
N LYS A 116 -5.29 -15.75 -20.33
CA LYS A 116 -6.26 -15.88 -21.41
C LYS A 116 -5.67 -15.33 -22.71
#